data_AF-A0A852GBU1-F1
#
_entry.id   AF-A0A852GBU1-F1
#
_cell.length_a   1.000
_cell.length_b   1.000
_cell.length_c   1.000
_cell.angle_alpha   90.00
_cell.angle_beta   90.00
_cell.angle_gamma   90.00
#
_symmetry.space_group_name_H-M   'P 1'
#
loop_
_entity.id
_entity.type
_entity.pdbx_description
1 polymer ?
#
loop_
_entity_poly.entity_id
_entity_poly.type
_entity_poly.pdbx_seq_one_letter_code
_entity_poly.pdbx_strand_id
1 'polypeptide(L)'
;GKAKRNQKAPGLPPQPGKMVAIDCEMVGTGPGGRVSDLARCSIVNYHGDVMYDQYIRPTAPIVDYRTRWSGIRRQHMEIAIPFVRAQREILHILSGKIVIGHAIHNDFKALKYFHPKALTRDTSKIPLLNRKGGFPENVSISLKRLAKELLHQDIQVGKSGHSSVEDARATMELYKVVEAEWEQHL
;
A
#
# COMPACT_ATOMS: atom_id res chain seq x y z
N GLY A 1 11.65 -10.68 -47.17
CA GLY A 1 12.55 -10.76 -46.01
C GLY A 1 11.75 -10.52 -44.75
N LYS A 2 11.72 -11.48 -43.81
CA LYS A 2 10.99 -11.34 -42.55
C LYS A 2 11.80 -10.47 -41.58
N ALA A 3 11.22 -9.35 -41.15
CA ALA A 3 11.78 -8.49 -40.13
C ALA A 3 11.93 -9.26 -38.81
N LYS A 4 13.16 -9.37 -38.30
CA LYS A 4 13.45 -9.92 -36.99
C LYS A 4 12.92 -8.94 -35.94
N ARG A 5 11.86 -9.35 -35.24
CA ARG A 5 11.35 -8.70 -34.04
C ARG A 5 12.46 -8.79 -32.98
N ASN A 6 13.05 -7.67 -32.57
CA ASN A 6 13.98 -7.63 -31.45
C ASN A 6 13.24 -8.04 -30.18
N GLN A 7 13.46 -9.27 -29.73
CA GLN A 7 13.06 -9.69 -28.38
C GLN A 7 14.04 -9.02 -27.41
N LYS A 8 13.57 -8.04 -26.63
CA LYS A 8 14.29 -7.59 -25.44
C LYS A 8 14.45 -8.81 -24.54
N ALA A 9 15.67 -9.11 -24.11
CA ALA A 9 15.90 -10.08 -23.05
C ALA A 9 15.08 -9.67 -21.83
N PRO A 10 14.42 -10.61 -21.12
CA PRO A 10 13.74 -10.28 -19.87
C PRO A 10 14.77 -9.67 -18.92
N GLY A 11 14.48 -8.46 -18.42
CA GLY A 11 15.30 -7.84 -17.39
C GLY A 11 15.33 -8.75 -16.16
N LEU A 12 16.45 -8.75 -15.42
CA LEU A 12 16.49 -9.47 -14.14
C LEU A 12 15.33 -8.97 -13.25
N PRO A 13 14.67 -9.87 -12.50
CA PRO A 13 13.67 -9.45 -11.53
C PRO A 13 14.30 -8.44 -10.56
N PRO A 14 13.54 -7.43 -10.11
CA PRO A 14 14.09 -6.41 -9.23
C PRO A 14 14.60 -7.04 -7.94
N GLN A 15 15.70 -6.52 -7.40
CA GLN A 15 16.27 -7.08 -6.18
C GLN A 15 15.34 -6.83 -4.98
N PRO A 16 15.17 -7.80 -4.05
CA PRO A 16 14.34 -7.63 -2.85
C PRO A 16 14.61 -6.33 -2.07
N GLY A 17 15.87 -5.90 -1.98
CA GLY A 17 16.25 -4.64 -1.31
C GLY A 17 15.74 -3.36 -1.98
N LYS A 18 15.14 -3.43 -3.17
CA LYS A 18 14.54 -2.31 -3.91
C LYS A 18 13.02 -2.22 -3.71
N MET A 19 12.40 -3.18 -3.04
CA MET A 19 10.95 -3.24 -2.88
C MET A 19 10.52 -2.90 -1.46
N VAL A 20 9.43 -2.15 -1.36
CA VAL A 20 8.75 -1.87 -0.10
C VAL A 20 7.25 -1.92 -0.31
N ALA A 21 6.50 -2.38 0.68
CA ALA A 21 5.05 -2.23 0.71
C ALA A 21 4.65 -1.15 1.70
N ILE A 22 3.63 -0.38 1.34
CA ILE A 22 3.10 0.72 2.13
C ILE A 22 1.59 0.55 2.32
N ASP A 23 1.12 0.92 3.50
CA ASP A 23 -0.30 1.14 3.78
C ASP A 23 -0.46 2.29 4.78
N CYS A 24 -1.51 3.08 4.58
CA CYS A 24 -1.84 4.25 5.38
C CYS A 24 -3.25 4.16 5.98
N GLU A 25 -3.36 4.61 7.23
CA GLU A 25 -4.66 4.87 7.86
C GLU A 25 -4.98 6.36 7.78
N MET A 26 -6.21 6.68 7.40
CA MET A 26 -6.69 8.05 7.24
C MET A 26 -7.78 8.41 8.24
N VAL A 27 -7.77 9.67 8.65
CA VAL A 27 -8.84 10.33 9.41
C VAL A 27 -9.57 11.35 8.54
N GLY A 28 -10.78 11.74 8.96
CA GLY A 28 -11.57 12.78 8.34
C GLY A 28 -11.23 14.17 8.87
N THR A 29 -10.83 15.07 7.99
CA THR A 29 -10.60 16.50 8.27
C THR A 29 -11.47 17.37 7.35
N GLY A 30 -11.46 18.69 7.61
CA GLY A 30 -12.24 19.66 6.83
C GLY A 30 -13.76 19.55 7.02
N PRO A 31 -14.55 20.28 6.23
CA PRO A 31 -16.01 20.31 6.36
C PRO A 31 -16.64 18.91 6.30
N GLY A 32 -17.30 18.51 7.38
CA GLY A 32 -17.95 17.21 7.52
C GLY A 32 -16.99 16.01 7.48
N GLY A 33 -15.70 16.20 7.73
CA GLY A 33 -14.71 15.10 7.75
C GLY A 33 -14.48 14.44 6.38
N ARG A 34 -14.79 15.15 5.28
CA ARG A 34 -14.76 14.61 3.91
C ARG A 34 -13.35 14.52 3.33
N VAL A 35 -12.38 15.24 3.87
CA VAL A 35 -10.98 15.14 3.45
C VAL A 35 -10.33 13.98 4.19
N SER A 36 -9.72 13.05 3.46
CA SER A 36 -8.95 11.95 4.03
C SER A 36 -7.51 12.41 4.23
N ASP A 37 -7.13 12.70 5.47
CA ASP A 37 -5.75 13.06 5.82
C ASP A 37 -5.05 11.89 6.55
N LEU A 38 -3.74 11.78 6.31
CA LEU A 38 -2.89 10.73 6.86
C LEU A 38 -2.79 10.78 8.39
N ALA A 39 -3.04 9.65 9.05
CA ALA A 39 -2.99 9.52 10.50
C ALA A 39 -2.11 8.37 11.02
N ARG A 40 -1.79 7.40 10.17
CA ARG A 40 -0.73 6.40 10.42
C ARG A 40 -0.19 5.93 9.08
N CYS A 41 1.10 5.65 9.01
CA CYS A 41 1.71 5.03 7.83
C CYS A 41 2.60 3.89 8.31
N SER A 42 2.48 2.75 7.63
CA SER A 42 3.36 1.60 7.83
C SER A 42 4.07 1.27 6.52
N ILE A 43 5.37 0.98 6.61
CA ILE A 43 6.19 0.53 5.49
C ILE A 43 6.92 -0.73 5.92
N VAL A 44 6.84 -1.77 5.09
CA VAL A 44 7.56 -3.03 5.30
C VAL A 44 8.52 -3.31 4.15
N ASN A 45 9.63 -3.99 4.45
CA ASN A 45 10.55 -4.47 3.43
C ASN A 45 9.95 -5.68 2.67
N TYR A 46 10.69 -6.21 1.69
CA TYR A 46 10.30 -7.41 0.96
C TYR A 46 10.01 -8.61 1.86
N HIS A 47 10.68 -8.78 2.99
CA HIS A 47 10.46 -9.90 3.91
C HIS A 47 9.30 -9.68 4.89
N GLY A 48 8.66 -8.51 4.87
CA GLY A 48 7.59 -8.15 5.80
C GLY A 48 8.07 -7.55 7.13
N ASP A 49 9.38 -7.26 7.26
CA ASP A 49 9.90 -6.55 8.43
C ASP A 49 9.51 -5.08 8.37
N VAL A 50 9.10 -4.54 9.52
CA VAL A 50 8.68 -3.15 9.64
C VAL A 50 9.88 -2.22 9.52
N MET A 51 9.87 -1.36 8.50
CA MET A 51 10.86 -0.30 8.31
C MET A 51 10.39 1.03 8.89
N TYR A 52 9.08 1.26 8.91
CA TYR A 52 8.46 2.46 9.42
C TYR A 52 7.04 2.13 9.90
N ASP A 53 6.66 2.58 11.10
CA ASP A 53 5.30 2.54 11.61
C ASP A 53 5.13 3.70 12.58
N GLN A 54 4.40 4.72 12.16
CA GLN A 54 4.22 5.92 12.97
C GLN A 54 2.78 6.43 12.89
N TYR A 55 2.26 6.87 14.03
CA TYR A 55 1.10 7.75 14.07
C TYR A 55 1.49 9.16 13.65
N ILE A 56 0.63 9.79 12.88
CA ILE A 56 0.90 11.05 12.20
C ILE A 56 -0.21 12.02 12.55
N ARG A 57 0.17 13.23 12.98
CA ARG A 57 -0.78 14.30 13.27
C ARG A 57 -1.03 15.09 11.98
N PRO A 58 -2.26 15.06 11.42
CA PRO A 58 -2.61 15.88 10.25
C PRO A 58 -2.39 17.37 10.52
N THR A 59 -2.20 18.14 9.45
CA THR A 59 -2.09 19.61 9.55
C THR A 59 -3.44 20.27 9.85
N ALA A 60 -4.53 19.66 9.39
CA ALA A 60 -5.89 20.14 9.64
C ALA A 60 -6.48 19.48 10.90
N PRO A 61 -7.39 20.15 11.63
CA PRO A 61 -8.10 19.55 12.74
C PRO A 61 -8.88 18.29 12.32
N ILE A 62 -8.78 17.25 13.15
CA ILE A 62 -9.52 16.01 12.96
C ILE A 62 -10.98 16.23 13.37
N VAL A 63 -11.90 15.91 12.47
CA VAL A 63 -13.36 15.98 12.67
C VAL A 63 -13.94 14.58 12.91
N ASP A 64 -13.37 13.56 12.25
CA ASP A 64 -13.77 12.16 12.42
C ASP A 64 -12.54 11.25 12.41
N TYR A 65 -12.35 10.45 13.45
CA TYR A 65 -11.24 9.51 13.53
C TYR A 65 -11.41 8.30 12.61
N ARG A 66 -12.62 8.01 12.14
CA ARG A 66 -12.93 6.85 11.30
C ARG A 66 -12.50 5.53 11.95
N THR A 67 -12.52 5.46 13.27
CA THR A 67 -11.91 4.36 14.07
C THR A 67 -12.36 2.97 13.63
N ARG A 68 -13.63 2.81 13.20
CA ARG A 68 -14.15 1.52 12.73
C ARG A 68 -13.41 0.95 11.51
N TRP A 69 -12.76 1.82 10.73
CA TRP A 69 -11.93 1.44 9.59
C TRP A 69 -10.46 1.65 9.87
N SER A 70 -10.08 2.82 10.41
CA SER A 70 -8.69 3.23 10.52
C SER A 70 -7.96 2.69 11.76
N GLY A 71 -8.72 2.26 12.76
CA GLY A 71 -8.22 1.97 14.11
C GLY A 71 -7.64 3.17 14.86
N ILE A 72 -7.64 4.37 14.27
CA ILE A 72 -7.11 5.57 14.91
C ILE A 72 -8.05 6.06 16.00
N ARG A 73 -7.46 6.44 17.12
CA ARG A 73 -8.12 6.98 18.31
C ARG A 73 -7.42 8.27 18.73
N ARG A 74 -8.13 9.10 19.51
CA ARG A 74 -7.60 10.35 20.03
C ARG A 74 -6.26 10.18 20.77
N GLN A 75 -6.13 9.14 21.60
CA GLN A 75 -4.90 8.84 22.34
C GLN A 75 -3.69 8.60 21.43
N HIS A 76 -3.88 8.05 20.22
CA HIS A 76 -2.78 7.87 19.27
C HIS A 76 -2.21 9.22 18.80
N MET A 77 -3.03 10.27 18.83
CA MET A 77 -2.59 11.62 18.49
C MET A 77 -1.73 12.25 19.58
N GLU A 78 -1.62 11.68 20.77
CA GLU A 78 -0.73 12.19 21.83
C GLU A 78 0.74 11.92 21.51
N ILE A 79 1.01 10.75 20.95
CA ILE A 79 2.36 10.30 20.53
C ILE A 79 2.66 10.54 19.05
N ALA A 80 1.68 11.04 18.28
CA ALA A 80 1.82 11.22 16.84
C ALA A 80 2.85 12.31 16.47
N ILE A 81 3.67 12.03 15.46
CA ILE A 81 4.63 12.99 14.92
C ILE A 81 3.94 13.94 13.91
N PRO A 82 4.45 15.17 13.71
CA PRO A 82 3.86 16.10 12.74
C PRO A 82 3.92 15.58 11.30
N PHE A 83 2.87 15.80 10.51
CA PHE A 83 2.78 15.38 9.10
C PHE A 83 4.03 15.72 8.28
N VAL A 84 4.55 16.95 8.38
CA VAL A 84 5.72 17.39 7.58
C VAL A 84 6.96 16.53 7.88
N ARG A 85 7.17 16.15 9.14
CA ARG A 85 8.27 15.28 9.54
C ARG A 85 8.05 13.87 8.98
N ALA A 86 6.86 13.30 9.21
CA ALA A 86 6.51 11.97 8.72
C ALA A 86 6.65 11.86 7.20
N GLN A 87 6.11 12.84 6.46
CA GLN A 87 6.19 12.88 5.00
C GLN A 87 7.64 12.83 4.53
N ARG A 88 8.53 13.65 5.10
CA ARG A 88 9.96 13.63 4.75
C ARG A 88 10.60 12.26 5.01
N GLU A 89 10.33 11.65 6.16
CA GLU A 89 10.86 10.34 6.52
C GLU A 89 10.36 9.23 5.58
N ILE A 90 9.05 9.23 5.29
CA ILE A 90 8.42 8.29 4.35
C ILE A 90 9.00 8.45 2.95
N LEU A 91 9.05 9.68 2.41
CA LEU A 91 9.56 9.91 1.06
C LEU A 91 11.05 9.57 0.91
N HIS A 92 11.83 9.71 1.99
CA HIS A 92 13.22 9.23 2.01
C HIS A 92 13.28 7.72 1.83
N ILE A 93 12.42 6.95 2.52
CA ILE A 93 12.35 5.49 2.40
C ILE A 93 11.89 5.06 1.00
N LEU A 94 10.88 5.74 0.44
CA LEU A 94 10.31 5.40 -0.88
C LEU A 94 11.23 5.77 -2.06
N SER A 95 12.23 6.62 -1.84
CA SER A 95 13.09 7.14 -2.91
C SER A 95 13.83 6.02 -3.66
N GLY A 96 13.60 5.95 -4.97
CA GLY A 96 14.21 4.94 -5.85
C GLY A 96 13.79 3.50 -5.57
N LYS A 97 12.71 3.28 -4.81
CA LYS A 97 12.13 1.96 -4.54
C LYS A 97 10.99 1.66 -5.50
N ILE A 98 10.74 0.37 -5.71
CA ILE A 98 9.44 -0.11 -6.19
C ILE A 98 8.51 -0.13 -4.99
N VAL A 99 7.40 0.59 -5.09
CA VAL A 99 6.42 0.73 -4.01
C VAL A 99 5.19 -0.09 -4.34
N ILE A 100 4.92 -1.07 -3.50
CA ILE A 100 3.78 -1.97 -3.59
C ILE A 100 2.70 -1.47 -2.62
N GLY A 101 1.44 -1.43 -3.07
CA GLY A 101 0.30 -1.04 -2.26
C GLY A 101 -0.99 -1.68 -2.75
N HIS A 102 -2.09 -1.50 -2.02
CA HIS A 102 -3.42 -1.94 -2.42
C HIS A 102 -4.35 -0.74 -2.51
N ALA A 103 -4.80 -0.41 -3.72
CA ALA A 103 -5.46 0.88 -4.02
C ALA A 103 -4.58 2.09 -3.62
N ILE A 104 -3.27 1.96 -3.85
CA ILE A 104 -2.18 2.84 -3.36
C ILE A 104 -2.32 4.33 -3.70
N HIS A 105 -3.16 4.65 -4.69
CA HIS A 105 -3.46 6.03 -5.04
C HIS A 105 -4.10 6.81 -3.86
N ASN A 106 -4.79 6.13 -2.94
CA ASN A 106 -5.34 6.75 -1.74
C ASN A 106 -4.23 7.16 -0.76
N ASP A 107 -3.24 6.29 -0.55
CA ASP A 107 -2.07 6.52 0.28
C ASP A 107 -1.24 7.69 -0.25
N PHE A 108 -0.92 7.67 -1.55
CA PHE A 108 -0.18 8.75 -2.20
C PHE A 108 -0.91 10.09 -2.15
N LYS A 109 -2.25 10.08 -2.27
CA LYS A 109 -3.06 11.28 -2.09
C LYS A 109 -2.98 11.81 -0.66
N ALA A 110 -3.11 10.95 0.35
CA ALA A 110 -3.00 11.33 1.76
C ALA A 110 -1.58 11.83 2.11
N LEU A 111 -0.55 11.25 1.48
CA LEU A 111 0.84 11.67 1.57
C LEU A 111 1.16 12.93 0.75
N LYS A 112 0.21 13.45 -0.05
CA LYS A 112 0.43 14.58 -0.97
C LYS A 112 1.66 14.35 -1.87
N TYR A 113 1.78 13.15 -2.41
CA TYR A 113 2.94 12.67 -3.15
C TYR A 113 2.56 11.99 -4.46
N PHE A 114 3.45 12.04 -5.44
CA PHE A 114 3.33 11.31 -6.70
C PHE A 114 4.55 10.40 -6.87
N HIS A 115 4.35 9.10 -6.75
CA HIS A 115 5.40 8.12 -7.04
C HIS A 115 5.48 7.84 -8.54
N PRO A 116 6.68 7.60 -9.12
CA PRO A 116 6.80 7.23 -10.52
C PRO A 116 5.96 5.99 -10.86
N LYS A 117 5.15 6.07 -11.92
CA LYS A 117 4.26 4.96 -12.33
C LYS A 117 5.03 3.68 -12.62
N ALA A 118 6.21 3.78 -13.24
CA ALA A 118 7.08 2.65 -13.54
C ALA A 118 7.55 1.89 -12.28
N LEU A 119 7.61 2.57 -11.13
CA LEU A 119 8.02 2.02 -9.84
C LEU A 119 6.83 1.76 -8.90
N THR A 120 5.58 1.89 -9.37
CA THR A 120 4.39 1.59 -8.57
C THR A 120 3.85 0.21 -8.93
N ARG A 121 3.44 -0.56 -7.91
CA ARG A 121 2.68 -1.80 -8.07
C ARG A 121 1.41 -1.72 -7.22
N ASP A 122 0.26 -1.61 -7.89
CA ASP A 122 -1.05 -1.55 -7.22
C ASP A 122 -1.75 -2.91 -7.33
N THR A 123 -1.73 -3.67 -6.23
CA THR A 123 -2.29 -5.03 -6.18
C THR A 123 -3.81 -5.05 -6.37
N SER A 124 -4.50 -3.90 -6.22
CA SER A 124 -5.95 -3.81 -6.45
C SER A 124 -6.35 -3.75 -7.94
N LYS A 125 -5.36 -3.58 -8.84
CA LYS A 125 -5.57 -3.33 -10.28
C LYS A 125 -4.96 -4.38 -11.20
N ILE A 126 -4.23 -5.36 -10.67
CA ILE A 126 -3.52 -6.34 -11.47
C ILE A 126 -4.42 -7.54 -11.78
N PRO A 127 -4.73 -7.84 -13.06
CA PRO A 127 -5.56 -9.00 -13.43
C PRO A 127 -5.01 -10.34 -12.97
N LEU A 128 -3.69 -10.47 -12.82
CA LEU A 128 -3.01 -11.71 -12.44
C LEU A 128 -3.47 -12.23 -11.06
N LEU A 129 -3.66 -11.35 -10.08
CA LEU A 129 -4.17 -11.74 -8.77
C LEU A 129 -5.60 -12.25 -8.85
N ASN A 130 -6.44 -11.56 -9.62
CA ASN A 130 -7.82 -11.98 -9.82
C ASN A 130 -7.88 -13.35 -10.51
N ARG A 131 -7.10 -13.56 -11.56
CA ARG A 131 -7.02 -14.85 -12.26
C ARG A 131 -6.61 -15.98 -11.31
N LYS A 132 -5.54 -15.79 -10.52
CA LYS A 132 -5.07 -16.79 -9.56
C LYS A 132 -6.09 -17.06 -8.45
N GLY A 133 -6.85 -16.04 -8.04
CA GLY A 133 -7.89 -16.15 -7.01
C GLY A 133 -9.28 -16.52 -7.55
N GLY A 134 -9.41 -16.86 -8.84
CA GLY A 134 -10.70 -17.21 -9.43
C GLY A 134 -11.73 -16.07 -9.48
N PHE A 135 -11.28 -14.81 -9.48
CA PHE A 135 -12.11 -13.61 -9.57
C PHE A 135 -12.16 -13.05 -10.99
N PRO A 136 -13.21 -12.25 -11.35
CA PRO A 136 -13.25 -11.56 -12.63
C PRO A 136 -12.04 -10.60 -12.80
N GLU A 137 -11.35 -10.65 -13.94
CA GLU A 137 -10.10 -9.90 -14.16
C GLU A 137 -10.28 -8.37 -14.28
N ASN A 138 -11.51 -7.90 -14.50
CA ASN A 138 -11.84 -6.50 -14.78
C ASN A 138 -12.45 -5.74 -13.59
N VAL A 139 -12.35 -6.29 -12.37
CA VAL A 139 -12.86 -5.65 -11.14
C VAL A 139 -11.76 -5.53 -10.09
N SER A 140 -11.88 -4.55 -9.20
CA SER A 140 -11.02 -4.50 -8.01
C SER A 140 -11.57 -5.41 -6.92
N ILE A 141 -10.73 -6.30 -6.41
CA ILE A 141 -11.04 -7.17 -5.27
C ILE A 141 -10.38 -6.58 -4.03
N SER A 142 -11.08 -6.61 -2.89
CA SER A 142 -10.54 -6.08 -1.65
C SER A 142 -9.34 -6.89 -1.16
N LEU A 143 -8.40 -6.22 -0.49
CA LEU A 143 -7.23 -6.85 0.13
C LEU A 143 -7.61 -8.07 0.97
N LYS A 144 -8.64 -7.92 1.83
CA LYS A 144 -9.16 -9.01 2.67
C LYS A 144 -9.59 -10.24 1.87
N ARG A 145 -10.26 -10.06 0.74
CA ARG A 145 -10.72 -11.18 -0.10
C ARG A 145 -9.55 -11.85 -0.82
N LEU A 146 -8.61 -11.06 -1.35
CA LEU A 146 -7.41 -11.60 -1.99
C LEU A 146 -6.54 -12.36 -0.97
N ALA A 147 -6.29 -11.78 0.21
CA ALA A 147 -5.50 -12.41 1.26
C ALA A 147 -6.13 -13.73 1.73
N LYS A 148 -7.46 -13.76 1.88
CA LYS A 148 -8.16 -15.00 2.24
C LYS A 148 -8.02 -16.08 1.17
N GLU A 149 -8.21 -15.72 -0.10
CA GLU A 149 -8.21 -16.69 -1.20
C GLU A 149 -6.81 -17.20 -1.54
N LEU A 150 -5.84 -16.28 -1.62
CA LEU A 150 -4.51 -16.57 -2.16
C LEU A 150 -3.46 -16.86 -1.08
N LEU A 151 -3.62 -16.30 0.12
CA LEU A 151 -2.68 -16.45 1.23
C LEU A 151 -3.23 -17.33 2.35
N HIS A 152 -4.52 -17.69 2.29
CA HIS A 152 -5.24 -18.39 3.36
C HIS A 152 -5.18 -17.67 4.71
N GLN A 153 -5.20 -16.33 4.67
CA GLN A 153 -5.10 -15.47 5.85
C GLN A 153 -6.39 -14.66 6.04
N ASP A 154 -6.97 -14.73 7.25
CA ASP A 154 -8.02 -13.82 7.67
C ASP A 154 -7.39 -12.56 8.29
N ILE A 155 -7.33 -11.48 7.51
CA ILE A 155 -6.85 -10.15 7.95
C ILE A 155 -8.02 -9.21 8.25
N GLN A 156 -7.73 -8.05 8.87
CA GLN A 156 -8.73 -7.04 9.23
C GLN A 156 -9.86 -7.67 10.06
N VAL A 157 -9.45 -8.48 11.06
CA VAL A 157 -10.35 -9.19 11.96
C VAL A 157 -10.65 -8.34 13.20
N GLY A 158 -11.87 -8.46 13.71
CA GLY A 158 -12.32 -7.75 14.90
C GLY A 158 -12.97 -6.39 14.62
N LYS A 159 -13.15 -5.60 15.68
CA LYS A 159 -13.91 -4.33 15.67
C LYS A 159 -13.05 -3.10 15.93
N SER A 160 -11.73 -3.28 16.02
CA SER A 160 -10.79 -2.23 16.41
C SER A 160 -10.31 -1.36 15.25
N GLY A 161 -10.84 -1.57 14.04
CA GLY A 161 -10.32 -1.00 12.80
C GLY A 161 -9.17 -1.83 12.23
N HIS A 162 -8.60 -1.36 11.13
CA HIS A 162 -7.52 -2.00 10.40
C HIS A 162 -6.16 -1.71 11.04
N SER A 163 -5.17 -2.48 10.63
CA SER A 163 -3.78 -2.29 11.00
C SER A 163 -2.96 -2.14 9.72
N SER A 164 -2.55 -0.92 9.40
CA SER A 164 -1.62 -0.69 8.27
C SER A 164 -0.38 -1.60 8.23
N VAL A 165 0.14 -2.09 9.35
CA VAL A 165 1.24 -3.09 9.34
C VAL A 165 0.78 -4.43 8.78
N GLU A 166 -0.40 -4.91 9.18
CA GLU A 166 -1.01 -6.14 8.67
C GLU A 166 -1.31 -6.00 7.17
N ASP A 167 -1.91 -4.87 6.78
CA ASP A 167 -2.32 -4.62 5.41
C ASP A 167 -1.11 -4.44 4.46
N ALA A 168 -0.05 -3.75 4.91
CA ALA A 168 1.20 -3.63 4.14
C ALA A 168 1.89 -5.00 3.95
N ARG A 169 1.89 -5.86 4.97
CA ARG A 169 2.43 -7.23 4.87
C ARG A 169 1.63 -8.09 3.91
N ALA A 170 0.31 -8.14 4.08
CA ALA A 170 -0.57 -8.90 3.18
C ALA A 170 -0.42 -8.44 1.73
N THR A 171 -0.27 -7.13 1.52
CA THR A 171 -0.02 -6.55 0.21
C THR A 171 1.32 -6.99 -0.40
N MET A 172 2.40 -7.03 0.39
CA MET A 172 3.69 -7.55 -0.06
C MET A 172 3.60 -9.03 -0.42
N GLU A 173 2.96 -9.85 0.41
CA GLU A 173 2.79 -11.28 0.14
C GLU A 173 1.95 -11.53 -1.12
N LEU A 174 0.86 -10.78 -1.32
CA LEU A 174 0.10 -10.83 -2.56
C LEU A 174 0.95 -10.47 -3.78
N TYR A 175 1.78 -9.44 -3.69
CA TYR A 175 2.70 -9.10 -4.78
C TYR A 175 3.61 -10.28 -5.14
N LYS A 176 4.21 -10.96 -4.14
CA LYS A 176 5.07 -12.12 -4.38
C LYS A 176 4.38 -13.28 -5.09
N VAL A 177 3.07 -13.48 -4.87
CA VAL A 177 2.28 -14.53 -5.57
C VAL A 177 2.32 -14.35 -7.09
N VAL A 178 2.47 -13.12 -7.57
CA VAL A 178 2.47 -12.76 -9.00
C VAL A 178 3.77 -12.11 -9.47
N GLU A 179 4.76 -11.91 -8.60
CA GLU A 179 5.97 -11.12 -8.88
C GLU A 179 6.67 -11.54 -10.17
N ALA A 180 6.99 -12.82 -10.30
CA ALA A 180 7.72 -13.33 -11.46
C ALA A 180 6.97 -13.06 -12.77
N GLU A 181 5.65 -13.23 -12.79
CA GLU A 181 4.82 -12.97 -13.96
C GLU A 181 4.61 -11.47 -14.17
N TRP A 182 4.41 -10.69 -13.12
CA TRP A 182 4.22 -9.25 -13.20
C TRP A 182 5.47 -8.57 -13.78
N GLU A 183 6.65 -8.83 -13.22
CA GLU A 183 7.87 -8.14 -13.62
C GLU A 183 8.39 -8.54 -15.01
N GLN A 184 7.97 -9.70 -15.54
CA GLN A 184 8.28 -10.09 -16.92
C GLN A 184 7.47 -9.32 -17.98
N HIS A 185 6.31 -8.76 -17.61
CA HIS A 185 5.36 -8.15 -18.55
C HIS A 185 5.34 -6.61 -18.54
N LEU A 186 6.27 -5.98 -17.82
CA LEU A 186 6.44 -4.52 -17.75
C LEU A 186 7.43 -3.99 -18.80
#